data_AF-A0A150N205-F1
#
_entry.id   AF-A0A150N205-F1
#
_cell.length_a   1.000
_cell.length_b   1.000
_cell.length_c   1.000
_cell.angle_alpha   90.00
_cell.angle_beta   90.00
_cell.angle_gamma   90.00
#
_symmetry.space_group_name_H-M   'P 1'
#
loop_
_entity.id
_entity.type
_entity.pdbx_description
1 polymer ?
#
loop_
_entity_poly.entity_id
_entity_poly.type
_entity_poly.pdbx_seq_one_letter_code
_entity_poly.pdbx_strand_id
1 'polypeptide(L)'
;MSIMDQLKVIDGYFDDNAFHMRGIGGLALKEERFKANGLRSMARLIHENEPFSFTIDKETIVHVPVELNKRIKQELFMIADWLEAEKK
;
A
#
# COMPACT_ATOMS: atom_id res chain seq x y z
N MET A 1 -10.03 14.78 -9.61
CA MET A 1 -9.48 13.41 -9.78
C MET A 1 -9.37 12.81 -8.40
N SER A 2 -9.97 11.65 -8.17
CA SER A 2 -9.82 10.96 -6.89
C SER A 2 -8.40 10.43 -6.78
N ILE A 3 -7.83 10.38 -5.57
CA ILE A 3 -6.56 9.67 -5.35
C ILE A 3 -6.65 8.21 -5.82
N MET A 4 -7.85 7.60 -5.73
CA MET A 4 -8.13 6.25 -6.20
C MET A 4 -7.85 6.09 -7.70
N ASP A 5 -8.11 7.11 -8.51
CA ASP A 5 -7.84 7.08 -9.97
C ASP A 5 -6.33 7.10 -10.27
N GLN A 6 -5.51 7.49 -9.29
CA GLN A 6 -4.06 7.57 -9.43
C GLN A 6 -3.35 6.30 -8.96
N LEU A 7 -4.03 5.42 -8.22
CA LEU A 7 -3.47 4.15 -7.80
C LEU A 7 -3.42 3.19 -8.99
N LYS A 8 -2.26 2.58 -9.23
CA LYS A 8 -2.02 1.65 -10.34
C LYS A 8 -1.65 0.26 -9.85
N VAL A 9 -1.08 0.16 -8.66
CA VAL A 9 -0.48 -1.07 -8.14
C VAL A 9 -1.17 -1.49 -6.85
N ILE A 10 -1.58 -0.54 -6.02
CA ILE A 10 -2.32 -0.78 -4.79
C ILE A 10 -3.82 -0.70 -5.07
N ASP A 11 -4.54 -1.74 -4.69
CA ASP A 11 -6.01 -1.75 -4.69
C ASP A 11 -6.53 -1.70 -3.25
N GLY A 12 -7.63 -0.97 -3.06
CA GLY A 12 -8.23 -0.75 -1.76
C GLY A 12 -9.33 0.31 -1.80
N TYR A 13 -9.69 0.80 -0.63
CA TYR A 13 -10.62 1.92 -0.48
C TYR A 13 -10.36 2.65 0.83
N PHE A 14 -10.82 3.91 0.90
CA PHE A 14 -10.76 4.69 2.13
C PHE A 14 -12.02 4.46 2.97
N ASP A 15 -11.85 4.27 4.26
CA ASP A 15 -12.93 4.18 5.24
C ASP A 15 -12.54 4.93 6.52
N ASP A 16 -13.31 5.97 6.83
CA ASP A 16 -13.06 6.87 7.96
C ASP A 16 -11.61 7.40 7.94
N ASN A 17 -10.79 7.02 8.91
CA ASN A 17 -9.42 7.50 9.08
C ASN A 17 -8.36 6.49 8.63
N ALA A 18 -8.74 5.52 7.81
CA ALA A 18 -7.89 4.43 7.38
C ALA A 18 -8.09 4.06 5.91
N PHE A 19 -7.11 3.35 5.38
CA PHE A 19 -7.17 2.74 4.06
C PHE A 19 -7.26 1.22 4.22
N HIS A 20 -8.27 0.63 3.60
CA HIS A 20 -8.48 -0.81 3.51
C HIS A 20 -7.80 -1.33 2.25
N MET A 21 -6.66 -2.00 2.42
CA MET A 21 -5.88 -2.54 1.31
C MET A 21 -6.35 -3.94 0.97
N ARG A 22 -6.69 -4.15 -0.30
CA ARG A 22 -7.17 -5.44 -0.82
C ARG A 22 -6.16 -6.14 -1.72
N GLY A 23 -5.21 -5.40 -2.27
CA GLY A 23 -4.26 -5.96 -3.21
C GLY A 23 -3.03 -5.09 -3.45
N ILE A 24 -1.91 -5.72 -3.80
CA ILE A 24 -0.72 -5.04 -4.32
C ILE A 24 -0.19 -5.80 -5.53
N GLY A 25 0.05 -5.11 -6.65
CA GLY A 25 0.67 -5.71 -7.83
C GLY A 25 -0.18 -6.78 -8.51
N GLY A 26 -1.51 -6.66 -8.42
CA GLY A 26 -2.46 -7.65 -8.93
C GLY A 26 -2.63 -8.88 -8.03
N LEU A 27 -2.00 -8.90 -6.86
CA LEU A 27 -2.07 -9.99 -5.90
C LEU A 27 -3.04 -9.60 -4.78
N ALA A 28 -4.03 -10.45 -4.53
CA ALA A 28 -4.99 -10.24 -3.45
C ALA A 28 -4.30 -10.39 -2.10
N LEU A 29 -4.49 -9.41 -1.22
CA LEU A 29 -4.12 -9.51 0.19
C LEU A 29 -5.37 -9.87 1.00
N LYS A 30 -5.18 -10.48 2.17
CA LYS A 30 -6.21 -10.44 3.19
C LYS A 30 -6.44 -8.97 3.53
N GLU A 31 -7.70 -8.55 3.54
CA GLU A 31 -8.03 -7.15 3.73
C GLU A 31 -7.43 -6.60 5.04
N GLU A 32 -6.50 -5.67 4.91
CA GLU A 32 -5.80 -5.07 6.03
C GLU A 32 -6.07 -3.57 6.10
N ARG A 33 -6.40 -3.10 7.31
CA ARG A 33 -6.71 -1.69 7.60
C ARG A 33 -5.45 -0.98 8.07
N PHE A 34 -5.04 0.05 7.34
CA PHE A 34 -3.87 0.85 7.67
C PHE A 34 -4.20 2.31 7.95
N LYS A 35 -3.64 2.84 9.05
CA LYS A 35 -3.56 4.29 9.29
C LYS A 35 -2.37 4.88 8.53
N ALA A 36 -2.37 6.20 8.31
CA ALA A 36 -1.28 6.93 7.64
C ALA A 36 0.12 6.54 8.14
N ASN A 37 0.34 6.50 9.46
CA ASN A 37 1.64 6.12 10.03
C ASN A 37 2.06 4.68 9.69
N GLY A 38 1.10 3.74 9.62
CA GLY A 38 1.38 2.36 9.23
C GLY A 38 1.82 2.28 7.76
N LEU A 39 1.12 2.98 6.87
CA LEU A 39 1.48 3.07 5.45
C LEU A 39 2.87 3.68 5.23
N ARG A 40 3.22 4.75 5.96
CA ARG A 40 4.56 5.35 5.88
C ARG A 40 5.65 4.44 6.40
N SER A 41 5.41 3.73 7.49
CA SER A 41 6.35 2.73 8.00
C SER A 41 6.59 1.65 6.97
N MET A 42 5.53 1.12 6.35
CA MET A 42 5.65 0.13 5.27
C MET A 42 6.42 0.67 4.06
N ALA A 43 6.11 1.89 3.61
CA ALA A 43 6.82 2.53 2.50
C ALA A 43 8.32 2.71 2.76
N ARG A 44 8.72 2.95 4.01
CA ARG A 44 10.13 3.09 4.41
C ARG A 44 10.88 1.75 4.43
N LEU A 45 10.19 0.64 4.69
CA LEU A 45 10.77 -0.70 4.67
C LEU A 45 11.01 -1.22 3.24
N ILE A 46 10.34 -0.64 2.24
CA ILE A 46 10.53 -1.00 0.83
C ILE A 46 11.80 -0.33 0.30
N HIS A 47 12.83 -1.15 0.07
CA HIS A 47 14.02 -0.81 -0.69
C HIS A 47 13.73 -0.95 -2.19
N GLU A 48 13.96 0.11 -2.97
CA GLU A 48 13.52 0.17 -4.37
C GLU A 48 14.22 -0.85 -5.29
N ASN A 49 15.43 -1.30 -4.91
CA ASN A 49 16.25 -2.19 -5.72
C ASN A 49 16.34 -3.62 -5.16
N GLU A 50 15.68 -3.89 -4.04
CA GLU A 50 15.74 -5.21 -3.39
C GLU A 50 14.37 -5.90 -3.47
N PRO A 51 14.34 -7.21 -3.73
CA PRO A 51 13.09 -7.95 -3.64
C PRO A 51 12.54 -7.83 -2.22
N PHE A 52 11.30 -7.39 -2.10
CA PHE A 52 10.57 -7.44 -0.84
C PHE A 52 9.44 -8.46 -0.98
N SER A 53 9.03 -9.05 0.14
CA SER A 53 7.91 -9.98 0.18
C SER A 53 6.87 -9.52 1.17
N PHE A 54 5.60 -9.79 0.87
CA PHE A 54 4.50 -9.57 1.80
C PHE A 54 3.95 -10.92 2.25
N THR A 55 3.58 -10.99 3.52
CA THR A 55 2.85 -12.13 4.06
C THR A 55 1.36 -11.80 3.96
N ILE A 56 0.61 -12.52 3.13
CA ILE A 56 -0.84 -12.27 2.91
C ILE A 56 -1.75 -13.11 3.81
N ASP A 57 -1.24 -14.22 4.33
CA ASP A 57 -1.83 -14.98 5.42
C ASP A 57 -0.71 -15.70 6.21
N LYS A 58 -1.04 -16.53 7.20
CA LYS A 58 -0.02 -17.18 8.04
C LYS A 58 0.98 -18.06 7.27
N GLU A 59 0.69 -18.44 6.02
CA GLU A 59 1.44 -19.44 5.26
C GLU A 59 1.86 -18.95 3.86
N THR A 60 1.25 -17.87 3.36
CA THR A 60 1.44 -17.41 1.99
C THR A 60 2.28 -16.13 1.94
N ILE A 61 3.48 -16.28 1.39
CA ILE A 61 4.41 -15.20 1.09
C ILE A 61 4.32 -14.86 -0.39
N VAL A 62 4.10 -13.59 -0.70
CA VAL A 62 4.02 -13.06 -2.05
C VAL A 62 5.28 -12.27 -2.35
N HIS A 63 5.95 -12.66 -3.42
CA HIS A 63 7.08 -11.92 -3.98
C HIS A 63 6.58 -10.93 -5.02
N VAL A 64 6.84 -9.65 -4.78
CA VAL A 64 6.45 -8.61 -5.72
C VAL A 64 7.64 -8.30 -6.64
N PRO A 65 7.42 -8.12 -7.95
CA PRO A 65 8.48 -7.72 -8.87
C PRO A 65 9.16 -6.43 -8.41
N VAL A 66 10.50 -6.41 -8.38
CA VAL A 66 11.32 -5.26 -7.96
C VAL A 66 10.96 -3.98 -8.71
N GLU A 67 10.60 -4.12 -9.98
CA GLU A 67 10.16 -3.03 -10.86
C GLU A 67 8.96 -2.23 -10.30
N LEU A 68 8.12 -2.88 -9.48
CA LEU A 68 6.95 -2.25 -8.86
C LEU A 68 7.28 -1.54 -7.54
N ASN A 69 8.44 -1.82 -6.92
CA ASN A 69 8.78 -1.31 -5.58
C ASN A 69 8.69 0.21 -5.49
N LYS A 70 9.28 0.90 -6.46
CA LYS A 70 9.26 2.37 -6.52
C LYS A 70 7.82 2.89 -6.58
N ARG A 71 6.97 2.25 -7.39
CA ARG A 71 5.59 2.67 -7.57
C ARG A 71 4.74 2.37 -6.33
N ILE A 72 4.91 1.21 -5.72
CA ILE A 72 4.22 0.83 -4.48
C ILE A 72 4.58 1.81 -3.37
N LYS A 73 5.87 2.12 -3.20
CA LYS A 73 6.34 3.09 -2.23
C LYS A 73 5.70 4.47 -2.43
N GLN A 74 5.63 4.95 -3.67
CA GLN A 74 4.95 6.21 -4.01
C GLN A 74 3.46 6.17 -3.64
N GLU A 75 2.75 5.11 -4.03
CA GLU A 75 1.31 4.97 -3.76
C GLU A 75 1.03 4.88 -2.26
N LEU A 76 1.88 4.19 -1.47
CA LEU A 76 1.76 4.17 -0.01
C LEU A 76 1.89 5.56 0.61
N PHE A 77 2.84 6.38 0.14
CA PHE A 77 2.97 7.75 0.61
C PHE A 77 1.77 8.61 0.19
N MET A 78 1.29 8.47 -1.04
CA MET A 78 0.11 9.20 -1.50
C MET A 78 -1.12 8.90 -0.64
N ILE A 79 -1.39 7.62 -0.36
CA ILE A 79 -2.51 7.19 0.48
C ILE A 79 -2.35 7.75 1.89
N ALA A 80 -1.14 7.69 2.46
CA ALA A 80 -0.86 8.23 3.79
C ALA A 80 -1.06 9.75 3.88
N ASP A 81 -0.60 10.49 2.86
CA ASP A 81 -0.72 11.94 2.80
C ASP A 81 -2.18 12.36 2.65
N TRP A 82 -2.98 11.62 1.87
CA TRP A 82 -4.42 11.84 1.75
C TRP A 82 -5.15 11.61 3.08
N LEU A 83 -4.84 10.52 3.79
CA LEU A 83 -5.41 10.23 5.12
C LEU A 83 -5.09 11.29 6.17
N GLU A 84 -3.98 12.01 6.02
CA GLU A 84 -3.65 13.13 6.91
C GLU A 84 -4.27 14.45 6.47
N ALA A 85 -4.43 14.65 5.16
CA ALA A 85 -5.11 15.81 4.62
C ALA A 85 -6.59 15.83 5.01
N GLU A 86 -7.28 14.68 4.99
CA GLU A 86 -8.69 14.57 5.42
C GLU A 86 -8.90 14.71 6.93
N LYS A 87 -7.86 14.56 7.75
CA LYS A 87 -7.94 14.76 9.21
C LYS A 87 -7.89 16.23 9.64
N LYS A 88 -7.62 17.15 8.72
CA LYS A 88 -7.54 18.60 8.97
C LYS A 88 -8.83 19.29 8.57
#